data_AF-A0A6B9Z2J4-F1
#
_entry.id   AF-A0A6B9Z2J4-F1
#
_cell.length_a   1.000
_cell.length_b   1.000
_cell.length_c   1.000
_cell.angle_alpha   90.00
_cell.angle_beta   90.00
_cell.angle_gamma   90.00
#
_symmetry.space_group_name_H-M   'P 1'
#
loop_
_entity.id
_entity.type
_entity.pdbx_description
1 polymer ?
#
loop_
_entity_poly.entity_id
_entity_poly.type
_entity_poly.pdbx_seq_one_letter_code
_entity_poly.pdbx_strand_id
1 'polypeptide(L)'
;MKRHITSVCFLLLVFGCKKDSVIIPPVIEPVVSKFEFKIEAAKNPDQIFTDVVLTIEGTRIKGYTPGTKSLHELILSYKLKDNASIVKVNGVVQKSGVTSNDFSKPVIYSITDSKGSTTDYTVSIFNFTGLPIFNLTTSAPVVSKDDYVTGTLNINTNGLYEQETNDIALQIKGRGNSTWVLHPKKPYRLKFNSKAKVLGLPAAKNWVLLANYSDKTLMRNYIADGVAQSLNGDFTPHGIFVEVVMNGSYVGNYMLTEQVEVNPGRVNITEIKSGDNADPNITGGYLLELDQRQEDENRFTTNANLPFTVKEPGSITPAQMAYIKTYIQDTENAIFAANFADPVNGYARYINTDSFINWFLVNELFKNQDAANFSSMFYYKDRGGKLGMGPAWDFDLGAGNVDYSDATKPDGWWVRTGPWFNRLFQDAAFAAKVKARWQFLKANGIPAMYKNIDQTQAYLTLSAHENFSTWNILDTYVWPNPVVLGSYPREVAQLKTWLTQRVAWLDSNL
;
A
#
# COMPACT_ATOMS: atom_id res chain seq x y z
N MET A 1 -9.51 65.34 -65.17
CA MET A 1 -8.51 64.26 -65.09
C MET A 1 -8.59 63.68 -63.68
N LYS A 2 -9.01 62.41 -63.57
CA LYS A 2 -9.63 61.81 -62.37
C LYS A 2 -8.72 61.87 -61.14
N ARG A 3 -9.20 62.49 -60.05
CA ARG A 3 -8.60 62.42 -58.71
C ARG A 3 -9.59 61.76 -57.77
N HIS A 4 -9.14 60.66 -57.17
CA HIS A 4 -9.82 59.88 -56.16
C HIS A 4 -9.88 60.65 -54.83
N ILE A 5 -11.06 60.68 -54.21
CA ILE A 5 -11.25 61.08 -52.82
C ILE A 5 -11.41 59.79 -52.01
N THR A 6 -10.43 59.53 -51.16
CA THR A 6 -10.39 58.39 -50.24
C THR A 6 -11.09 58.78 -48.95
N SER A 7 -12.26 58.22 -48.69
CA SER A 7 -12.94 58.33 -47.38
C SER A 7 -12.65 57.08 -46.55
N VAL A 8 -12.09 57.31 -45.37
CA VAL A 8 -11.79 56.33 -44.32
C VAL A 8 -13.10 55.91 -43.66
N CYS A 9 -13.38 54.61 -43.63
CA CYS A 9 -14.43 54.01 -42.81
C CYS A 9 -13.82 52.99 -41.83
N PHE A 10 -14.17 53.18 -40.56
CA PHE A 10 -13.81 52.38 -39.39
C PHE A 10 -14.16 50.90 -39.56
N LEU A 11 -13.20 50.00 -39.28
CA LEU A 11 -13.44 48.56 -39.11
C LEU A 11 -13.83 48.28 -37.64
N LEU A 12 -15.08 47.87 -37.42
CA LEU A 12 -15.52 47.19 -36.20
C LEU A 12 -15.39 45.68 -36.41
N LEU A 13 -14.38 45.07 -35.78
CA LEU A 13 -14.20 43.62 -35.74
C LEU A 13 -15.04 43.02 -34.61
N VAL A 14 -16.16 42.40 -34.98
CA VAL A 14 -16.96 41.55 -34.08
C VAL A 14 -16.38 40.14 -34.14
N PHE A 15 -15.70 39.70 -33.07
CA PHE A 15 -15.31 38.31 -32.90
C PHE A 15 -16.56 37.47 -32.58
N GLY A 16 -17.00 36.67 -33.54
CA GLY A 16 -18.03 35.65 -33.34
C GLY A 16 -17.46 34.46 -32.56
N CYS A 17 -18.09 34.11 -31.44
CA CYS A 17 -17.86 32.87 -30.72
C CYS A 17 -18.09 31.67 -31.64
N LYS A 18 -17.03 30.88 -31.93
CA LYS A 18 -17.20 29.51 -32.41
C LYS A 18 -17.78 28.69 -31.26
N LYS A 19 -19.01 28.21 -31.42
CA LYS A 19 -19.52 27.09 -30.60
C LYS A 19 -18.64 25.89 -30.92
N ASP A 20 -17.90 25.42 -29.94
CA ASP A 20 -17.29 24.10 -30.00
C ASP A 20 -18.43 23.09 -30.23
N SER A 21 -18.39 22.43 -31.38
CA SER A 21 -19.25 21.29 -31.66
C SER A 21 -18.88 20.19 -30.68
N VAL A 22 -19.76 19.97 -29.71
CA VAL A 22 -19.74 18.81 -28.83
C VAL A 22 -19.68 17.57 -29.71
N ILE A 23 -18.53 16.90 -29.70
CA ILE A 23 -18.40 15.56 -30.27
C ILE A 23 -19.21 14.66 -29.32
N ILE A 24 -20.48 14.44 -29.66
CA ILE A 24 -21.27 13.39 -29.02
C ILE A 24 -20.61 12.09 -29.50
N PRO A 25 -20.01 11.27 -28.61
CA PRO A 25 -19.51 9.96 -29.03
C PRO A 25 -20.67 9.21 -29.68
N PRO A 26 -20.45 8.50 -30.80
CA PRO A 26 -21.51 7.76 -31.45
C PRO A 26 -22.19 6.87 -30.39
N VAL A 27 -23.52 6.94 -30.34
CA VAL A 27 -24.31 5.99 -29.55
C VAL A 27 -24.00 4.63 -30.14
N ILE A 28 -23.11 3.88 -29.47
CA ILE A 28 -22.88 2.48 -29.77
C ILE A 28 -24.19 1.81 -29.36
N GLU A 29 -25.02 1.45 -30.35
CA GLU A 29 -26.11 0.51 -30.09
C GLU A 29 -25.49 -0.71 -29.39
N PRO A 30 -26.08 -1.22 -28.28
CA PRO A 30 -25.52 -2.35 -27.59
C PRO A 30 -25.46 -3.51 -28.58
N VAL A 31 -24.23 -3.91 -28.95
CA VAL A 31 -24.03 -5.16 -29.68
C VAL A 31 -24.54 -6.24 -28.76
N VAL A 32 -25.73 -6.78 -29.05
CA VAL A 32 -26.26 -7.94 -28.34
C VAL A 32 -25.32 -9.09 -28.66
N SER A 33 -24.34 -9.32 -27.78
CA SER A 33 -23.44 -10.44 -27.91
C SER A 33 -24.26 -11.72 -27.85
N LYS A 34 -24.19 -12.54 -28.91
CA LYS A 34 -24.78 -13.89 -28.91
C LYS A 34 -24.07 -14.83 -27.92
N PHE A 35 -22.92 -14.42 -27.39
CA PHE A 35 -22.14 -15.16 -26.40
C PHE A 35 -22.07 -14.37 -25.10
N GLU A 36 -22.77 -14.85 -24.07
CA GLU A 36 -22.93 -14.15 -22.80
C GLU A 36 -22.98 -15.15 -21.67
N PHE A 37 -22.38 -14.81 -20.54
CA PHE A 37 -22.57 -15.50 -19.26
C PHE A 37 -23.03 -14.47 -18.23
N LYS A 38 -23.95 -14.87 -17.36
CA LYS A 38 -24.47 -14.03 -16.28
C LYS A 38 -24.83 -14.86 -15.05
N ILE A 39 -24.77 -14.24 -13.87
CA ILE A 39 -25.43 -14.74 -12.66
C ILE A 39 -26.73 -13.95 -12.53
N GLU A 40 -27.87 -14.60 -12.71
CA GLU A 40 -29.17 -13.94 -12.58
C GLU A 40 -29.65 -13.97 -11.13
N ALA A 41 -30.13 -12.83 -10.62
CA ALA A 41 -30.70 -12.76 -9.27
C ALA A 41 -31.91 -13.69 -9.12
N ALA A 42 -32.75 -13.76 -10.16
CA ALA A 42 -33.91 -14.65 -10.19
C ALA A 42 -33.55 -16.15 -10.14
N LYS A 43 -32.30 -16.53 -10.44
CA LYS A 43 -31.81 -17.92 -10.38
C LYS A 43 -30.98 -18.20 -9.13
N ASN A 44 -30.58 -17.17 -8.41
CA ASN A 44 -29.77 -17.27 -7.20
C ASN A 44 -30.45 -16.48 -6.05
N PRO A 45 -31.70 -16.85 -5.69
CA PRO A 45 -32.46 -16.14 -4.68
C PRO A 45 -31.70 -16.13 -3.34
N ASP A 46 -31.83 -15.05 -2.57
CA ASP A 46 -31.18 -14.85 -1.26
C ASP A 46 -29.63 -14.84 -1.25
N GLN A 47 -29.02 -14.96 -2.43
CA GLN A 47 -27.57 -14.87 -2.63
C GLN A 47 -27.19 -13.54 -3.26
N ILE A 48 -27.84 -13.15 -4.36
CA ILE A 48 -27.65 -11.86 -5.03
C ILE A 48 -28.99 -11.20 -5.36
N PHE A 49 -29.00 -9.87 -5.43
CA PHE A 49 -30.23 -9.08 -5.67
C PHE A 49 -30.23 -8.31 -6.98
N THR A 50 -29.11 -8.32 -7.71
CA THR A 50 -28.94 -7.73 -9.03
C THR A 50 -28.23 -8.71 -9.95
N ASP A 51 -28.58 -8.70 -11.24
CA ASP A 51 -27.90 -9.53 -12.24
C ASP A 51 -26.44 -9.11 -12.40
N VAL A 52 -25.55 -10.10 -12.52
CA VAL A 52 -24.11 -9.89 -12.78
C VAL A 52 -23.81 -10.40 -14.17
N VAL A 53 -23.39 -9.52 -15.07
CA VAL A 53 -22.88 -9.90 -16.40
C VAL A 53 -21.39 -10.21 -16.29
N LEU A 54 -20.98 -11.37 -16.79
CA LEU A 54 -19.59 -11.82 -16.71
C LEU A 54 -18.79 -11.24 -17.88
N THR A 55 -17.55 -10.84 -17.59
CA THR A 55 -16.60 -10.36 -18.60
C THR A 55 -15.93 -11.56 -19.27
N ILE A 56 -15.84 -11.54 -20.60
CA ILE A 56 -15.26 -12.61 -21.40
C ILE A 56 -14.02 -12.10 -22.13
N GLU A 57 -12.87 -12.71 -21.86
CA GLU A 57 -11.56 -12.38 -22.45
C GLU A 57 -10.91 -13.66 -23.01
N GLY A 58 -11.13 -13.92 -24.31
CA GLY A 58 -10.70 -15.17 -24.93
C GLY A 58 -11.42 -16.37 -24.31
N THR A 59 -10.68 -17.27 -23.68
CA THR A 59 -11.20 -18.45 -22.96
C THR A 59 -11.40 -18.21 -21.46
N ARG A 60 -11.21 -16.97 -20.97
CA ARG A 60 -11.43 -16.62 -19.57
C ARG A 60 -12.75 -15.90 -19.40
N ILE A 61 -13.54 -16.32 -18.42
CA ILE A 61 -14.82 -15.70 -18.06
C ILE A 61 -14.74 -15.31 -16.59
N LYS A 62 -14.96 -14.05 -16.26
CA LYS A 62 -14.83 -13.51 -14.89
C LYS A 62 -16.11 -12.82 -14.44
N GLY A 63 -16.50 -13.05 -13.19
CA GLY A 63 -17.62 -12.37 -12.53
C GLY A 63 -17.27 -11.93 -11.12
N TYR A 64 -17.99 -10.94 -10.62
CA TYR A 64 -17.82 -10.36 -9.29
C TYR A 64 -19.20 -10.31 -8.62
N THR A 65 -19.40 -11.01 -7.51
CA THR A 65 -20.70 -11.02 -6.83
C THR A 65 -20.96 -9.70 -6.13
N PRO A 66 -22.18 -9.15 -6.15
CA PRO A 66 -22.50 -7.93 -5.41
C PRO A 66 -22.44 -8.16 -3.90
N GLY A 67 -22.01 -7.13 -3.16
CA GLY A 67 -21.92 -7.16 -1.71
C GLY A 67 -20.82 -8.07 -1.16
N THR A 68 -20.70 -8.10 0.18
CA THR A 68 -19.56 -8.71 0.89
C THR A 68 -19.80 -10.13 1.38
N LYS A 69 -20.99 -10.70 1.14
CA LYS A 69 -21.31 -12.08 1.49
C LYS A 69 -20.45 -13.03 0.67
N SER A 70 -19.81 -14.00 1.34
CA SER A 70 -19.06 -15.05 0.64
C SER A 70 -20.04 -16.04 0.02
N LEU A 71 -19.95 -16.18 -1.30
CA LEU A 71 -20.81 -17.03 -2.13
C LEU A 71 -19.94 -17.96 -2.97
N HIS A 72 -20.24 -19.26 -2.94
CA HIS A 72 -19.46 -20.28 -3.66
C HIS A 72 -20.35 -21.12 -4.58
N GLU A 73 -21.51 -21.57 -4.11
CA GLU A 73 -22.51 -22.25 -4.94
C GLU A 73 -23.36 -21.26 -5.72
N LEU A 74 -23.23 -21.24 -7.05
CA LEU A 74 -23.97 -20.33 -7.93
C LEU A 74 -24.47 -21.02 -9.20
N ILE A 75 -25.61 -20.55 -9.68
CA ILE A 75 -26.22 -20.94 -10.95
C ILE A 75 -25.91 -19.88 -11.99
N LEU A 76 -25.22 -20.28 -13.07
CA LEU A 76 -24.97 -19.42 -14.22
C LEU A 76 -26.02 -19.60 -15.31
N SER A 77 -26.38 -18.50 -15.94
CA SER A 77 -27.13 -18.47 -17.19
C SER A 77 -26.21 -18.02 -18.32
N TYR A 78 -26.33 -18.67 -19.47
CA TYR A 78 -25.51 -18.37 -20.64
C TYR A 78 -26.32 -18.40 -21.94
N LYS A 79 -25.86 -17.56 -22.88
CA LYS A 79 -26.25 -17.56 -24.29
C LYS A 79 -25.02 -17.97 -25.10
N LEU A 80 -25.19 -18.90 -26.03
CA LEU A 80 -24.10 -19.46 -26.82
C LEU A 80 -24.17 -18.98 -28.27
N LYS A 81 -23.03 -18.93 -28.95
CA LYS A 81 -22.97 -18.58 -30.38
C LYS A 81 -23.79 -19.56 -31.23
N ASP A 82 -23.76 -20.83 -30.85
CA ASP A 82 -24.53 -21.91 -31.44
C ASP A 82 -25.46 -22.51 -30.39
N ASN A 83 -26.77 -22.39 -30.60
CA ASN A 83 -27.82 -22.84 -29.69
C ASN A 83 -27.88 -24.37 -29.53
N ALA A 84 -27.28 -25.12 -30.46
CA ALA A 84 -27.17 -26.58 -30.37
C ALA A 84 -25.92 -27.05 -29.60
N SER A 85 -25.12 -26.12 -29.07
CA SER A 85 -23.93 -26.45 -28.30
C SER A 85 -24.29 -27.17 -26.98
N ILE A 86 -23.45 -28.12 -26.59
CA ILE A 86 -23.53 -28.81 -25.31
C ILE A 86 -22.47 -28.23 -24.38
N VAL A 87 -22.88 -27.83 -23.18
CA VAL A 87 -21.97 -27.33 -22.13
C VAL A 87 -21.77 -28.42 -21.09
N LYS A 88 -20.53 -28.71 -20.73
CA LYS A 88 -20.17 -29.65 -19.68
C LYS A 88 -19.22 -29.02 -18.66
N VAL A 89 -19.38 -29.42 -17.40
CA VAL A 89 -18.41 -29.18 -16.31
C VAL A 89 -18.09 -30.55 -15.73
N ASN A 90 -16.81 -30.92 -15.66
CA ASN A 90 -16.36 -32.23 -15.19
C ASN A 90 -17.10 -33.41 -15.86
N GLY A 91 -17.40 -33.28 -17.17
CA GLY A 91 -18.16 -34.28 -17.94
C GLY A 91 -19.68 -34.25 -17.75
N VAL A 92 -20.21 -33.51 -16.79
CA VAL A 92 -21.65 -33.39 -16.50
C VAL A 92 -22.27 -32.27 -17.34
N VAL A 93 -23.35 -32.59 -18.06
CA VAL A 93 -24.08 -31.61 -18.88
C VAL A 93 -24.69 -30.53 -17.99
N GLN A 94 -24.42 -29.28 -18.33
CA GLN A 94 -24.94 -28.11 -17.65
C GLN A 94 -26.23 -27.64 -18.34
N LYS A 95 -27.20 -27.19 -17.54
CA LYS A 95 -28.40 -26.51 -18.02
C LYS A 95 -28.37 -25.05 -17.58
N SER A 96 -28.36 -24.14 -18.56
CA SER A 96 -28.36 -22.69 -18.37
C SER A 96 -29.49 -22.28 -17.40
N GLY A 97 -29.12 -21.50 -16.37
CA GLY A 97 -30.04 -21.00 -15.36
C GLY A 97 -30.64 -22.08 -14.44
N VAL A 98 -30.03 -23.27 -14.38
CA VAL A 98 -30.51 -24.39 -13.55
C VAL A 98 -29.38 -25.11 -12.80
N THR A 99 -28.27 -25.45 -13.47
CA THR A 99 -27.21 -26.24 -12.81
C THR A 99 -26.33 -25.37 -11.90
N SER A 100 -26.28 -25.70 -10.60
CA SER A 100 -25.35 -25.09 -9.64
C SER A 100 -23.96 -25.67 -9.77
N ASN A 101 -22.94 -24.82 -9.57
CA ASN A 101 -21.56 -25.23 -9.45
C ASN A 101 -20.88 -24.49 -8.28
N ASP A 102 -19.90 -25.15 -7.67
CA ASP A 102 -19.00 -24.54 -6.69
C ASP A 102 -17.92 -23.71 -7.39
N PHE A 103 -17.94 -22.40 -7.17
CA PHE A 103 -16.95 -21.43 -7.64
C PHE A 103 -15.95 -21.01 -6.56
N SER A 104 -15.78 -21.79 -5.49
CA SER A 104 -14.65 -21.63 -4.56
C SER A 104 -13.28 -21.68 -5.26
N LYS A 105 -13.23 -22.30 -6.46
CA LYS A 105 -12.10 -22.32 -7.40
C LYS A 105 -12.60 -22.10 -8.83
N PRO A 106 -11.72 -21.76 -9.79
CA PRO A 106 -12.10 -21.67 -11.20
C PRO A 106 -12.72 -22.99 -11.71
N VAL A 107 -13.83 -22.88 -12.43
CA VAL A 107 -14.58 -24.00 -13.00
C VAL A 107 -14.39 -24.03 -14.52
N ILE A 108 -14.08 -25.21 -15.08
CA ILE A 108 -13.91 -25.37 -16.53
C ILE A 108 -15.25 -25.73 -17.17
N TYR A 109 -15.74 -24.84 -18.04
CA TYR A 109 -16.91 -25.04 -18.88
C TYR A 109 -16.43 -25.45 -20.28
N SER A 110 -16.57 -26.73 -20.60
CA SER A 110 -16.31 -27.28 -21.93
C SER A 110 -17.53 -27.11 -22.81
N ILE A 111 -17.42 -26.31 -23.86
CA ILE A 111 -18.51 -26.02 -24.79
C ILE A 111 -18.20 -26.70 -26.12
N THR A 112 -19.01 -27.70 -26.47
CA THR A 112 -18.94 -28.42 -27.76
C THR A 112 -20.01 -27.89 -28.69
N ASP A 113 -19.62 -27.35 -29.85
CA ASP A 113 -20.56 -26.85 -30.86
C ASP A 113 -21.24 -27.98 -31.66
N SER A 114 -22.21 -27.62 -32.50
CA SER A 114 -22.94 -28.57 -33.37
C SER A 114 -22.05 -29.33 -34.37
N LYS A 115 -20.82 -28.86 -34.60
CA LYS A 115 -19.84 -29.51 -35.49
C LYS A 115 -18.90 -30.44 -34.72
N GLY A 116 -19.05 -30.55 -33.40
CA GLY A 116 -18.23 -31.39 -32.54
C GLY A 116 -16.92 -30.74 -32.08
N SER A 117 -16.71 -29.45 -32.36
CA SER A 117 -15.53 -28.72 -31.87
C SER A 117 -15.74 -28.29 -30.43
N THR A 118 -14.80 -28.64 -29.55
CA THR A 118 -14.85 -28.30 -28.13
C THR A 118 -13.88 -27.16 -27.80
N THR A 119 -14.34 -26.18 -27.03
CA THR A 119 -13.50 -25.14 -26.42
C THR A 119 -13.73 -25.10 -24.93
N ASP A 120 -12.65 -25.11 -24.16
CA ASP A 120 -12.69 -24.99 -22.71
C ASP A 120 -12.60 -23.53 -22.29
N TYR A 121 -13.56 -23.10 -21.47
CA TYR A 121 -13.59 -21.78 -20.85
C TYR A 121 -13.32 -21.91 -19.35
N THR A 122 -12.33 -21.18 -18.85
CA THR A 122 -12.10 -21.07 -17.41
C THR A 122 -13.00 -19.97 -16.84
N VAL A 123 -13.98 -20.37 -16.04
CA VAL A 123 -14.93 -19.47 -15.37
C VAL A 123 -14.49 -19.24 -13.94
N SER A 124 -14.25 -17.98 -13.57
CA SER A 124 -13.86 -17.58 -12.21
C SER A 124 -14.87 -16.57 -11.68
N ILE A 125 -15.50 -16.89 -10.56
CA ILE A 125 -16.38 -15.96 -9.85
C ILE A 125 -15.66 -15.54 -8.58
N PHE A 126 -15.51 -14.24 -8.41
CA PHE A 126 -14.92 -13.64 -7.22
C PHE A 126 -16.01 -13.02 -6.36
N ASN A 127 -15.85 -13.07 -5.05
CA ASN A 127 -16.72 -12.36 -4.13
C ASN A 127 -16.34 -10.88 -4.07
N PHE A 128 -17.36 -10.03 -4.11
CA PHE A 128 -17.25 -8.58 -3.99
C PHE A 128 -16.28 -8.00 -5.03
N THR A 129 -15.21 -7.34 -4.60
CA THR A 129 -14.25 -6.67 -5.50
C THR A 129 -13.15 -7.60 -6.01
N GLY A 130 -13.15 -8.86 -5.56
CA GLY A 130 -12.13 -9.85 -5.84
C GLY A 130 -10.87 -9.76 -4.98
N LEU A 131 -10.73 -8.73 -4.16
CA LEU A 131 -9.73 -8.71 -3.09
C LEU A 131 -10.10 -9.70 -1.98
N PRO A 132 -9.15 -10.15 -1.15
CA PRO A 132 -9.48 -10.88 0.07
C PRO A 132 -10.41 -10.06 0.97
N ILE A 133 -11.36 -10.72 1.63
CA ILE A 133 -12.35 -10.11 2.51
C ILE A 133 -12.07 -10.55 3.94
N PHE A 134 -11.87 -9.57 4.81
CA PHE A 134 -11.70 -9.74 6.26
C PHE A 134 -13.03 -9.47 6.95
N ASN A 135 -13.67 -10.52 7.46
CA ASN A 135 -14.86 -10.43 8.29
C ASN A 135 -14.45 -10.41 9.76
N LEU A 136 -14.44 -9.24 10.36
CA LEU A 136 -14.11 -9.02 11.77
C LEU A 136 -15.39 -8.93 12.60
N THR A 137 -15.50 -9.77 13.63
CA THR A 137 -16.55 -9.69 14.65
C THR A 137 -15.91 -9.31 15.97
N THR A 138 -16.32 -8.21 16.58
CA THR A 138 -15.77 -7.70 17.84
C THR A 138 -16.81 -7.72 18.95
N SER A 139 -16.37 -7.91 20.19
CA SER A 139 -17.27 -7.93 21.36
C SER A 139 -17.85 -6.56 21.72
N ALA A 140 -17.21 -5.48 21.25
CA ALA A 140 -17.64 -4.10 21.40
C ALA A 140 -17.09 -3.24 20.24
N PRO A 141 -17.60 -2.01 20.02
CA PRO A 141 -17.02 -1.06 19.06
C PRO A 141 -15.55 -0.75 19.37
N VAL A 142 -14.71 -0.71 18.32
CA VAL A 142 -13.28 -0.39 18.45
C VAL A 142 -13.06 1.12 18.43
N VAL A 143 -13.06 1.75 19.62
CA VAL A 143 -13.04 3.22 19.76
C VAL A 143 -11.84 3.76 20.55
N SER A 144 -10.88 2.92 20.93
CA SER A 144 -9.68 3.29 21.70
C SER A 144 -8.40 2.85 21.00
N LYS A 145 -7.32 3.62 21.16
CA LYS A 145 -5.95 3.23 20.77
C LYS A 145 -5.19 2.48 21.85
N ASP A 146 -5.72 2.48 23.07
CA ASP A 146 -5.03 1.95 24.24
C ASP A 146 -5.68 0.63 24.65
N ASP A 147 -7.01 0.60 24.64
CA ASP A 147 -7.80 -0.54 25.07
C ASP A 147 -8.10 -1.48 23.91
N TYR A 148 -7.73 -2.74 24.13
CA TYR A 148 -8.08 -3.83 23.21
C TYR A 148 -9.49 -4.33 23.49
N VAL A 149 -10.26 -4.57 22.42
CA VAL A 149 -11.47 -5.39 22.46
C VAL A 149 -11.20 -6.75 21.85
N THR A 150 -11.88 -7.78 22.33
CA THR A 150 -11.77 -9.14 21.78
C THR A 150 -12.57 -9.27 20.51
N GLY A 151 -12.15 -10.19 19.63
CA GLY A 151 -12.87 -10.48 18.40
C GLY A 151 -12.37 -11.72 17.69
N THR A 152 -12.97 -11.98 16.52
CA THR A 152 -12.59 -13.05 15.60
C THR A 152 -12.44 -12.50 14.19
N LEU A 153 -11.50 -13.06 13.44
CA LEU A 153 -11.29 -12.76 12.02
C LEU A 153 -11.60 -14.00 11.18
N ASN A 154 -12.57 -13.88 10.28
CA ASN A 154 -12.80 -14.83 9.21
C ASN A 154 -12.33 -14.26 7.86
N ILE A 155 -11.53 -15.02 7.10
CA ILE A 155 -10.88 -14.59 5.87
C ILE A 155 -11.46 -15.35 4.68
N ASN A 156 -12.02 -14.63 3.71
CA ASN A 156 -12.23 -15.14 2.37
C ASN A 156 -11.06 -14.66 1.49
N THR A 157 -10.24 -15.59 0.98
CA THR A 157 -9.06 -15.23 0.18
C THR A 157 -9.37 -14.93 -1.29
N ASN A 158 -10.61 -15.16 -1.73
CA ASN A 158 -10.99 -15.18 -3.13
C ASN A 158 -10.13 -16.15 -3.98
N GLY A 159 -9.58 -17.20 -3.35
CA GLY A 159 -8.68 -18.15 -3.97
C GLY A 159 -7.31 -17.58 -4.34
N LEU A 160 -6.99 -16.35 -3.92
CA LEU A 160 -5.75 -15.65 -4.30
C LEU A 160 -4.54 -16.05 -3.44
N TYR A 161 -4.80 -16.50 -2.22
CA TYR A 161 -3.76 -16.78 -1.23
C TYR A 161 -4.03 -18.08 -0.48
N GLU A 162 -2.95 -18.71 -0.01
CA GLU A 162 -3.03 -19.77 0.98
C GLU A 162 -3.47 -19.21 2.33
N GLN A 163 -4.46 -19.87 2.95
CA GLN A 163 -4.94 -19.53 4.29
C GLN A 163 -5.28 -20.81 5.04
N GLU A 164 -4.35 -21.25 5.89
CA GLU A 164 -4.47 -22.50 6.65
C GLU A 164 -5.43 -22.39 7.83
N THR A 165 -5.52 -21.19 8.43
CA THR A 165 -6.32 -20.95 9.63
C THR A 165 -7.40 -19.94 9.34
N ASN A 166 -8.63 -20.25 9.72
CA ASN A 166 -9.74 -19.31 9.72
C ASN A 166 -10.30 -19.19 11.14
N ASP A 167 -11.28 -18.31 11.35
CA ASP A 167 -11.87 -18.05 12.67
C ASP A 167 -10.81 -17.68 13.73
N ILE A 168 -9.88 -16.81 13.33
CA ILE A 168 -8.72 -16.44 14.12
C ILE A 168 -9.16 -15.58 15.29
N ALA A 169 -9.04 -16.11 16.50
CA ALA A 169 -9.29 -15.37 17.74
C ALA A 169 -8.21 -14.30 17.97
N LEU A 170 -8.66 -13.06 18.23
CA LEU A 170 -7.79 -11.90 18.32
C LEU A 170 -8.28 -10.87 19.34
N GLN A 171 -7.40 -9.92 19.60
CA GLN A 171 -7.69 -8.63 20.17
C GLN A 171 -7.47 -7.56 19.10
N ILE A 172 -8.31 -6.53 19.06
CA ILE A 172 -8.21 -5.40 18.12
C ILE A 172 -8.31 -4.08 18.86
N LYS A 173 -7.51 -3.10 18.42
CA LYS A 173 -7.61 -1.71 18.87
C LYS A 173 -7.30 -0.74 17.73
N GLY A 174 -7.61 0.53 17.97
CA GLY A 174 -7.17 1.63 17.13
C GLY A 174 -5.66 1.78 17.09
N ARG A 175 -5.16 2.41 16.02
CA ARG A 175 -3.76 2.83 15.93
C ARG A 175 -3.63 4.16 15.21
N GLY A 176 -2.40 4.66 15.09
CA GLY A 176 -2.10 5.91 14.41
C GLY A 176 -2.25 7.13 15.31
N ASN A 177 -1.90 8.28 14.77
CA ASN A 177 -1.95 9.55 15.49
C ASN A 177 -2.95 10.47 14.81
N SER A 178 -2.50 11.30 13.86
CA SER A 178 -3.38 12.14 13.03
C SER A 178 -4.47 11.31 12.35
N THR A 179 -4.15 10.15 11.78
CA THR A 179 -5.12 9.26 11.14
C THR A 179 -6.21 8.74 12.09
N TRP A 180 -5.90 8.56 13.37
CA TRP A 180 -6.90 8.20 14.38
C TRP A 180 -7.77 9.38 14.78
N VAL A 181 -7.18 10.56 14.95
CA VAL A 181 -7.88 11.73 15.49
C VAL A 181 -8.72 12.43 14.41
N LEU A 182 -8.17 12.60 13.21
CA LEU A 182 -8.72 13.48 12.17
C LEU A 182 -9.65 12.76 11.18
N HIS A 183 -9.54 11.44 11.02
CA HIS A 183 -10.25 10.74 9.95
C HIS A 183 -11.38 9.87 10.49
N PRO A 184 -12.55 9.83 9.84
CA PRO A 184 -13.67 9.00 10.29
C PRO A 184 -13.41 7.50 10.06
N LYS A 185 -12.72 7.13 8.97
CA LYS A 185 -12.26 5.76 8.73
C LYS A 185 -11.00 5.50 9.55
N LYS A 186 -11.07 4.56 10.48
CA LYS A 186 -9.98 4.31 11.45
C LYS A 186 -9.05 3.19 11.00
N PRO A 187 -7.72 3.32 11.19
CA PRO A 187 -6.79 2.20 11.06
C PRO A 187 -6.74 1.36 12.35
N TYR A 188 -6.41 0.08 12.21
CA TYR A 188 -6.46 -0.89 13.31
C TYR A 188 -5.17 -1.68 13.47
N ARG A 189 -4.90 -2.09 14.71
CA ARG A 189 -3.92 -3.13 15.05
C ARG A 189 -4.67 -4.38 15.49
N LEU A 190 -4.34 -5.51 14.87
CA LEU A 190 -4.81 -6.84 15.24
C LEU A 190 -3.71 -7.55 16.03
N LYS A 191 -4.07 -8.16 17.14
CA LYS A 191 -3.18 -9.00 17.97
C LYS A 191 -3.84 -10.36 18.15
N PHE A 192 -3.35 -11.37 17.43
CA PHE A 192 -3.86 -12.73 17.53
C PHE A 192 -3.44 -13.38 18.84
N ASN A 193 -4.30 -14.25 19.38
CA ASN A 193 -4.00 -14.99 20.61
C ASN A 193 -2.79 -15.92 20.41
N SER A 194 -2.71 -16.53 19.23
CA SER A 194 -1.62 -17.41 18.78
C SER A 194 -1.04 -16.92 17.45
N LYS A 195 0.21 -17.27 17.14
CA LYS A 195 0.80 -16.96 15.83
C LYS A 195 -0.02 -17.66 14.74
N ALA A 196 -0.39 -16.95 13.68
CA ALA A 196 -1.06 -17.51 12.51
C ALA A 196 -0.52 -16.86 11.24
N LYS A 197 -0.48 -17.64 10.14
CA LYS A 197 -0.23 -17.10 8.79
C LYS A 197 -1.47 -16.35 8.31
N VAL A 198 -1.26 -15.30 7.54
CA VAL A 198 -2.34 -14.48 6.97
C VAL A 198 -2.03 -14.24 5.51
N LEU A 199 -2.90 -14.71 4.61
CA LEU A 199 -2.79 -14.53 3.16
C LEU A 199 -1.40 -14.92 2.62
N GLY A 200 -0.89 -16.07 3.05
CA GLY A 200 0.44 -16.58 2.66
C GLY A 200 1.64 -15.92 3.37
N LEU A 201 1.44 -14.87 4.16
CA LEU A 201 2.53 -14.22 4.89
C LEU A 201 2.99 -15.03 6.12
N PRO A 202 4.26 -14.89 6.56
CA PRO A 202 4.82 -15.62 7.70
C PRO A 202 3.98 -15.48 8.98
N ALA A 203 3.93 -16.54 9.77
CA ALA A 203 3.09 -16.60 10.96
C ALA A 203 3.52 -15.59 12.03
N ALA A 204 2.60 -14.71 12.42
CA ALA A 204 2.84 -13.69 13.43
C ALA A 204 1.58 -13.43 14.28
N LYS A 205 1.74 -12.70 15.39
CA LYS A 205 0.62 -12.28 16.24
C LYS A 205 0.11 -10.89 15.90
N ASN A 206 1.00 -9.97 15.55
CA ASN A 206 0.63 -8.56 15.39
C ASN A 206 0.50 -8.19 13.92
N TRP A 207 -0.67 -7.75 13.50
CA TRP A 207 -0.94 -7.29 12.14
C TRP A 207 -1.56 -5.91 12.16
N VAL A 208 -1.47 -5.22 11.04
CA VAL A 208 -1.91 -3.84 10.90
C VAL A 208 -2.84 -3.74 9.71
N LEU A 209 -3.95 -3.03 9.89
CA LEU A 209 -4.82 -2.59 8.82
C LEU A 209 -4.66 -1.07 8.67
N LEU A 210 -3.95 -0.63 7.65
CA LEU A 210 -3.83 0.77 7.29
C LEU A 210 -5.06 1.19 6.48
N ALA A 211 -5.76 2.23 6.94
CA ALA A 211 -7.00 2.71 6.33
C ALA A 211 -6.76 3.50 5.03
N ASN A 212 -5.56 4.07 4.87
CA ASN A 212 -5.15 4.96 3.77
C ASN A 212 -6.22 6.03 3.45
N TYR A 213 -6.90 6.57 4.47
CA TYR A 213 -8.10 7.40 4.28
C TYR A 213 -7.80 8.68 3.51
N SER A 214 -6.77 9.44 3.90
CA SER A 214 -6.35 10.65 3.19
C SER A 214 -5.55 10.34 1.92
N ASP A 215 -5.08 9.10 1.71
CA ASP A 215 -4.45 8.72 0.45
C ASP A 215 -5.54 8.31 -0.56
N LYS A 216 -5.99 9.26 -1.37
CA LYS A 216 -6.99 9.01 -2.42
C LYS A 216 -6.55 8.01 -3.50
N THR A 217 -5.27 7.64 -3.55
CA THR A 217 -4.78 6.56 -4.43
C THR A 217 -4.85 5.19 -3.77
N LEU A 218 -5.06 5.14 -2.45
CA LEU A 218 -5.04 3.97 -1.57
C LEU A 218 -3.70 3.20 -1.56
N MET A 219 -2.71 3.59 -2.35
CA MET A 219 -1.55 2.74 -2.70
C MET A 219 -0.17 3.32 -2.35
N ARG A 220 -0.04 4.54 -1.82
CA ARG A 220 1.30 5.16 -1.61
C ARG A 220 2.22 4.32 -0.73
N ASN A 221 1.69 3.82 0.40
CA ASN A 221 2.38 2.88 1.27
C ASN A 221 2.83 1.63 0.50
N TYR A 222 1.91 0.98 -0.21
CA TYR A 222 2.18 -0.23 -0.99
C TYR A 222 3.28 -0.04 -2.07
N ILE A 223 3.24 1.09 -2.79
CA ILE A 223 4.24 1.37 -3.82
C ILE A 223 5.61 1.66 -3.19
N ALA A 224 5.66 2.36 -2.05
CA ALA A 224 6.91 2.60 -1.32
C ALA A 224 7.53 1.30 -0.77
N ASP A 225 6.71 0.41 -0.22
CA ASP A 225 7.14 -0.93 0.22
C ASP A 225 7.75 -1.73 -0.94
N GLY A 226 7.10 -1.71 -2.11
CA GLY A 226 7.61 -2.36 -3.31
C GLY A 226 8.96 -1.80 -3.80
N VAL A 227 9.17 -0.48 -3.68
CA VAL A 227 10.48 0.13 -3.98
C VAL A 227 11.53 -0.30 -2.96
N ALA A 228 11.19 -0.32 -1.67
CA ALA A 228 12.10 -0.76 -0.62
C ALA A 228 12.52 -2.23 -0.82
N GLN A 229 11.57 -3.10 -1.19
CA GLN A 229 11.83 -4.51 -1.54
C GLN A 229 12.77 -4.63 -2.75
N SER A 230 12.57 -3.80 -3.79
CA SER A 230 13.46 -3.80 -4.97
C SER A 230 14.90 -3.42 -4.64
N LEU A 231 15.11 -2.65 -3.57
CA LEU A 231 16.41 -2.29 -3.03
C LEU A 231 16.94 -3.32 -2.03
N ASN A 232 16.31 -4.49 -1.87
CA ASN A 232 16.63 -5.43 -0.80
C ASN A 232 16.81 -4.71 0.54
N GLY A 233 15.92 -3.75 0.83
CA GLY A 233 15.95 -2.99 2.07
C GLY A 233 15.79 -3.92 3.27
N ASP A 234 16.34 -3.51 4.40
CA ASP A 234 16.22 -4.33 5.60
C ASP A 234 14.77 -4.32 6.08
N PHE A 235 14.21 -5.53 6.21
CA PHE A 235 12.93 -5.80 6.89
C PHE A 235 11.69 -5.15 6.25
N THR A 236 11.68 -5.03 4.93
CA THR A 236 10.60 -4.39 4.18
C THR A 236 9.24 -5.07 4.41
N PRO A 237 8.23 -4.35 4.92
CA PRO A 237 6.89 -4.89 5.10
C PRO A 237 6.28 -5.34 3.76
N HIS A 238 5.31 -6.24 3.85
CA HIS A 238 4.43 -6.59 2.75
C HIS A 238 3.13 -5.79 2.84
N GLY A 239 2.60 -5.38 1.71
CA GLY A 239 1.25 -4.82 1.61
C GLY A 239 0.32 -5.77 0.87
N ILE A 240 -0.79 -6.15 1.47
CA ILE A 240 -1.88 -6.86 0.80
C ILE A 240 -3.16 -6.05 0.97
N PHE A 241 -3.79 -5.64 -0.14
CA PHE A 241 -5.08 -4.97 -0.09
C PHE A 241 -6.19 -5.94 0.27
N VAL A 242 -7.04 -5.55 1.22
CA VAL A 242 -8.18 -6.35 1.71
C VAL A 242 -9.42 -5.48 1.85
N GLU A 243 -10.58 -6.09 1.67
CA GLU A 243 -11.87 -5.48 2.01
C GLU A 243 -12.19 -5.82 3.46
N VAL A 244 -12.55 -4.84 4.27
CA VAL A 244 -12.87 -5.07 5.68
C VAL A 244 -14.36 -4.93 5.91
N VAL A 245 -14.95 -5.99 6.47
CA VAL A 245 -16.30 -6.01 7.01
C VAL A 245 -16.17 -6.14 8.52
N MET A 246 -16.63 -5.13 9.26
CA MET A 246 -16.58 -5.10 10.72
C MET A 246 -18.01 -5.17 11.27
N ASN A 247 -18.29 -6.18 12.09
CA ASN A 247 -19.60 -6.42 12.70
C ASN A 247 -20.74 -6.42 11.68
N GLY A 248 -20.52 -7.06 10.52
CA GLY A 248 -21.48 -7.16 9.43
C GLY A 248 -21.58 -5.93 8.51
N SER A 249 -20.85 -4.84 8.82
CA SER A 249 -20.84 -3.63 8.00
C SER A 249 -19.54 -3.49 7.23
N TYR A 250 -19.63 -3.21 5.92
CA TYR A 250 -18.44 -2.87 5.12
C TYR A 250 -17.84 -1.54 5.60
N VAL A 251 -16.54 -1.52 5.88
CA VAL A 251 -15.82 -0.34 6.37
C VAL A 251 -14.72 0.13 5.40
N GLY A 252 -14.64 -0.45 4.20
CA GLY A 252 -13.75 0.02 3.13
C GLY A 252 -12.57 -0.91 2.82
N ASN A 253 -11.77 -0.46 1.85
CA ASN A 253 -10.48 -1.04 1.49
C ASN A 253 -9.43 -0.75 2.57
N TYR A 254 -8.60 -1.71 2.93
CA TYR A 254 -7.45 -1.51 3.82
C TYR A 254 -6.21 -2.15 3.21
N MET A 255 -5.03 -1.68 3.62
CA MET A 255 -3.78 -2.39 3.40
C MET A 255 -3.44 -3.20 4.66
N LEU A 256 -3.43 -4.51 4.55
CA LEU A 256 -2.84 -5.42 5.53
C LEU A 256 -1.32 -5.35 5.41
N THR A 257 -0.64 -5.15 6.54
CA THR A 257 0.83 -5.18 6.63
C THR A 257 1.28 -5.71 7.99
N GLU A 258 2.53 -6.13 8.08
CA GLU A 258 3.19 -6.45 9.33
C GLU A 258 3.25 -5.22 10.25
N GLN A 259 3.12 -5.44 11.56
CA GLN A 259 3.57 -4.50 12.58
C GLN A 259 5.11 -4.49 12.58
N VAL A 260 5.73 -3.31 12.59
CA VAL A 260 7.17 -3.19 12.83
C VAL A 260 7.47 -3.65 14.26
N GLU A 261 8.15 -4.79 14.36
CA GLU A 261 8.49 -5.48 15.61
C GLU A 261 9.68 -6.44 15.37
N VAL A 262 10.39 -6.82 16.44
CA VAL A 262 11.44 -7.85 16.40
C VAL A 262 10.79 -9.23 16.32
N ASN A 263 10.97 -9.91 15.19
CA ASN A 263 10.41 -11.24 14.95
C ASN A 263 11.08 -11.85 13.71
N PRO A 264 11.28 -13.19 13.66
CA PRO A 264 11.57 -13.87 12.40
C PRO A 264 10.55 -13.50 11.31
N GLY A 265 11.06 -13.07 10.14
CA GLY A 265 10.25 -12.58 9.01
C GLY A 265 9.84 -11.11 9.08
N ARG A 266 10.33 -10.36 10.08
CA ARG A 266 10.17 -8.90 10.24
C ARG A 266 11.53 -8.28 10.51
N VAL A 267 11.67 -7.46 11.55
CA VAL A 267 13.00 -7.03 12.04
C VAL A 267 13.69 -8.23 12.69
N ASN A 268 14.43 -8.98 11.87
CA ASN A 268 15.02 -10.25 12.26
C ASN A 268 16.39 -10.02 12.93
N ILE A 269 16.34 -9.51 14.16
CA ILE A 269 17.49 -9.37 15.06
C ILE A 269 17.34 -10.28 16.27
N THR A 270 18.43 -10.53 16.98
CA THR A 270 18.42 -11.34 18.20
C THR A 270 17.65 -10.62 19.31
N GLU A 271 16.50 -11.14 19.75
CA GLU A 271 15.73 -10.56 20.85
C GLU A 271 16.58 -10.48 22.14
N ILE A 272 16.57 -9.30 22.78
CA ILE A 272 17.24 -9.08 24.06
C ILE A 272 16.33 -9.48 25.23
N LYS A 273 16.89 -10.20 26.20
CA LYS A 273 16.14 -10.64 27.40
C LYS A 273 16.39 -9.70 28.57
N SER A 274 15.50 -9.67 29.56
CA SER A 274 15.67 -8.87 30.77
C SER A 274 16.95 -9.18 31.56
N GLY A 275 17.51 -10.39 31.43
CA GLY A 275 18.78 -10.80 32.02
C GLY A 275 20.03 -10.38 31.25
N ASP A 276 19.90 -9.93 30.00
CA ASP A 276 21.01 -9.55 29.13
C ASP A 276 21.49 -8.13 29.47
N ASN A 277 22.20 -7.99 30.60
CA ASN A 277 22.63 -6.70 31.17
C ASN A 277 24.15 -6.47 31.13
N ALA A 278 24.90 -7.35 30.48
CA ALA A 278 26.35 -7.24 30.32
C ALA A 278 26.79 -7.84 28.98
N ASP A 279 28.04 -7.55 28.61
CA ASP A 279 28.64 -8.12 27.43
C ASP A 279 28.73 -9.66 27.49
N PRO A 280 28.59 -10.34 26.34
CA PRO A 280 28.31 -9.77 25.01
C PRO A 280 26.81 -9.55 24.73
N ASN A 281 25.92 -9.99 25.63
CA ASN A 281 24.49 -10.09 25.33
C ASN A 281 23.75 -8.76 25.29
N ILE A 282 24.21 -7.77 26.05
CA ILE A 282 23.65 -6.41 26.03
C ILE A 282 23.89 -5.69 24.70
N THR A 283 24.74 -6.22 23.82
CA THR A 283 25.19 -5.48 22.63
C THR A 283 24.17 -5.40 21.50
N GLY A 284 22.95 -5.93 21.65
CA GLY A 284 21.92 -5.84 20.62
C GLY A 284 20.62 -6.53 20.99
N GLY A 285 19.69 -6.49 20.04
CA GLY A 285 18.27 -6.79 20.24
C GLY A 285 17.41 -5.56 20.47
N TYR A 286 17.86 -4.40 19.96
CA TYR A 286 17.14 -3.14 20.09
C TYR A 286 16.50 -2.75 18.76
N LEU A 287 15.20 -2.42 18.82
CA LEU A 287 14.48 -1.69 17.79
C LEU A 287 14.18 -0.30 18.32
N LEU A 288 14.60 0.72 17.58
CA LEU A 288 14.48 2.12 17.93
C LEU A 288 13.63 2.86 16.90
N GLU A 289 13.04 3.96 17.32
CA GLU A 289 12.38 4.94 16.45
C GLU A 289 12.89 6.33 16.83
N LEU A 290 13.29 7.15 15.85
CA LEU A 290 13.38 8.59 16.09
C LEU A 290 11.94 9.11 16.11
N ASP A 291 11.48 9.64 17.25
CA ASP A 291 10.07 9.98 17.48
C ASP A 291 9.94 11.31 18.24
N GLN A 292 9.60 12.37 17.51
CA GLN A 292 9.39 13.72 18.04
C GLN A 292 8.21 13.84 18.99
N ARG A 293 7.27 12.89 18.99
CA ARG A 293 6.10 12.94 19.87
C ARG A 293 6.47 12.69 21.33
N GLN A 294 7.52 11.89 21.56
CA GLN A 294 8.05 11.61 22.89
C GLN A 294 6.95 11.21 23.89
N GLU A 295 6.01 10.37 23.45
CA GLU A 295 4.90 9.89 24.29
C GLU A 295 5.29 8.63 25.09
N ASP A 296 6.23 7.83 24.57
CA ASP A 296 6.70 6.59 25.19
C ASP A 296 7.64 6.87 26.38
N GLU A 297 7.59 6.04 27.42
CA GLU A 297 8.45 6.16 28.60
C GLU A 297 9.89 5.70 28.31
N ASN A 298 10.07 4.75 27.38
CA ASN A 298 11.36 4.19 27.03
C ASN A 298 12.12 5.10 26.04
N ARG A 299 12.37 6.34 26.42
CA ARG A 299 12.95 7.36 25.53
C ARG A 299 14.22 8.01 26.06
N PHE A 300 15.03 8.53 25.13
CA PHE A 300 16.17 9.38 25.43
C PHE A 300 16.36 10.41 24.31
N THR A 301 17.10 11.48 24.59
CA THR A 301 17.48 12.49 23.59
C THR A 301 19.00 12.54 23.47
N THR A 302 19.50 12.62 22.24
CA THR A 302 20.94 12.77 21.96
C THR A 302 21.40 14.22 22.16
N ASN A 303 22.70 14.46 22.16
CA ASN A 303 23.27 15.81 22.28
C ASN A 303 22.91 16.72 21.09
N ALA A 304 22.64 16.17 19.91
CA ALA A 304 22.10 16.93 18.77
C ALA A 304 20.57 17.12 18.82
N ASN A 305 19.94 16.89 19.97
CA ASN A 305 18.49 17.03 20.19
C ASN A 305 17.62 16.10 19.33
N LEU A 306 18.09 14.88 19.06
CA LEU A 306 17.28 13.86 18.39
C LEU A 306 16.58 12.97 19.43
N PRO A 307 15.24 12.95 19.48
CA PRO A 307 14.50 12.11 20.40
C PRO A 307 14.38 10.69 19.85
N PHE A 308 14.89 9.71 20.60
CA PHE A 308 14.77 8.29 20.30
C PHE A 308 13.87 7.61 21.33
N THR A 309 13.02 6.72 20.83
CA THR A 309 12.23 5.79 21.62
C THR A 309 12.73 4.36 21.36
N VAL A 310 12.89 3.59 22.42
CA VAL A 310 13.15 2.15 22.33
C VAL A 310 11.82 1.41 22.20
N LYS A 311 11.53 0.93 21.00
CA LYS A 311 10.32 0.15 20.71
C LYS A 311 10.44 -1.27 21.25
N GLU A 312 11.62 -1.87 21.11
CA GLU A 312 11.94 -3.15 21.69
C GLU A 312 13.35 -3.15 22.31
N PRO A 313 13.53 -3.73 23.51
CA PRO A 313 12.50 -4.42 24.32
C PRO A 313 11.49 -3.43 24.92
N GLY A 314 10.22 -3.83 25.02
CA GLY A 314 9.17 -2.98 25.60
C GLY A 314 9.33 -2.75 27.11
N SER A 315 10.05 -3.63 27.80
CA SER A 315 10.49 -3.46 29.20
C SER A 315 12.01 -3.46 29.24
N ILE A 316 12.59 -2.27 29.16
CA ILE A 316 14.04 -2.07 29.12
C ILE A 316 14.61 -1.88 30.53
N THR A 317 15.75 -2.52 30.82
CA THR A 317 16.44 -2.31 32.10
C THR A 317 17.28 -1.02 32.08
N PRO A 318 17.66 -0.46 33.24
CA PRO A 318 18.56 0.69 33.29
C PRO A 318 19.91 0.45 32.58
N ALA A 319 20.48 -0.75 32.69
CA ALA A 319 21.73 -1.11 32.02
C ALA A 319 21.56 -1.11 30.50
N GLN A 320 20.48 -1.72 30.00
CA GLN A 320 20.15 -1.77 28.57
C GLN A 320 19.90 -0.38 27.99
N MET A 321 19.14 0.46 28.70
CA MET A 321 18.91 1.86 28.31
C MET A 321 20.22 2.64 28.24
N ALA A 322 21.08 2.51 29.26
CA ALA A 322 22.38 3.18 29.30
C ALA A 322 23.27 2.73 28.13
N TYR A 323 23.30 1.43 27.81
CA TYR A 323 24.04 0.90 26.68
C TYR A 323 23.57 1.49 25.36
N ILE A 324 22.28 1.36 25.04
CA ILE A 324 21.79 1.76 23.72
C ILE A 324 21.84 3.28 23.54
N LYS A 325 21.57 4.06 24.60
CA LYS A 325 21.75 5.51 24.59
C LYS A 325 23.20 5.90 24.28
N THR A 326 24.16 5.25 24.94
CA THR A 326 25.58 5.50 24.72
C THR A 326 25.98 5.15 23.29
N TYR A 327 25.55 3.99 22.78
CA TYR A 327 25.86 3.58 21.41
C TYR A 327 25.32 4.56 20.36
N ILE A 328 24.08 5.04 20.53
CA ILE A 328 23.50 6.04 19.63
C ILE A 328 24.23 7.38 19.76
N GLN A 329 24.60 7.80 20.98
CA GLN A 329 25.38 9.01 21.16
C GLN A 329 26.78 8.92 20.52
N ASP A 330 27.46 7.78 20.65
CA ASP A 330 28.76 7.56 20.01
C ASP A 330 28.65 7.53 18.48
N THR A 331 27.57 6.95 17.95
CA THR A 331 27.25 7.00 16.52
C THR A 331 27.10 8.44 16.04
N GLU A 332 26.32 9.24 16.76
CA GLU A 332 26.10 10.65 16.45
C GLU A 332 27.40 11.47 16.54
N ASN A 333 28.20 11.25 17.59
CA ASN A 333 29.51 11.88 17.75
C ASN A 333 30.44 11.54 16.58
N ALA A 334 30.47 10.28 16.13
CA ALA A 334 31.29 9.85 15.01
C ALA A 334 30.83 10.47 13.68
N ILE A 335 29.53 10.64 13.46
CA ILE A 335 28.98 11.33 12.27
C ILE A 335 29.43 12.79 12.26
N PHE A 336 29.35 13.49 13.40
CA PHE A 336 29.69 14.92 13.47
C PHE A 336 31.17 15.23 13.73
N ALA A 337 32.01 14.21 13.98
CA ALA A 337 33.44 14.38 14.19
C ALA A 337 34.18 14.93 12.96
N ALA A 338 35.36 15.52 13.17
CA ALA A 338 36.20 16.02 12.07
C ALA A 338 36.67 14.88 11.13
N ASN A 339 36.95 13.70 11.69
CA ASN A 339 37.38 12.49 10.98
C ASN A 339 36.22 11.56 10.61
N PHE A 340 34.98 12.04 10.54
CA PHE A 340 33.78 11.22 10.29
C PHE A 340 33.89 10.28 9.08
N ALA A 341 34.58 10.69 8.02
CA ALA A 341 34.75 9.91 6.79
C ALA A 341 35.90 8.88 6.85
N ASP A 342 36.62 8.77 7.97
CA ASP A 342 37.66 7.75 8.14
C ASP A 342 37.03 6.34 8.07
N PRO A 343 37.52 5.44 7.20
CA PRO A 343 36.89 4.14 6.97
C PRO A 343 36.99 3.18 8.16
N VAL A 344 37.88 3.44 9.12
CA VAL A 344 38.14 2.58 10.29
C VAL A 344 37.60 3.22 11.57
N ASN A 345 37.81 4.53 11.73
CA ASN A 345 37.55 5.27 12.96
C ASN A 345 36.36 6.23 12.86
N GLY A 346 35.81 6.43 11.66
CA GLY A 346 34.67 7.29 11.40
C GLY A 346 33.32 6.60 11.63
N TYR A 347 32.26 7.19 11.06
CA TYR A 347 30.88 6.72 11.25
C TYR A 347 30.70 5.26 10.78
N ALA A 348 31.49 4.79 9.81
CA ALA A 348 31.38 3.46 9.23
C ALA A 348 31.67 2.34 10.24
N ARG A 349 32.32 2.65 11.37
CA ARG A 349 32.48 1.74 12.50
C ARG A 349 31.16 1.42 13.20
N TYR A 350 30.22 2.39 13.22
CA TYR A 350 29.00 2.35 14.02
C TYR A 350 27.76 1.97 13.22
N ILE A 351 27.71 2.30 11.92
CA ILE A 351 26.51 2.07 11.10
C ILE A 351 26.71 1.02 10.02
N ASN A 352 25.65 0.30 9.70
CA ASN A 352 25.51 -0.42 8.45
C ASN A 352 25.22 0.61 7.34
N THR A 353 26.25 1.02 6.60
CA THR A 353 26.13 2.06 5.57
C THR A 353 25.12 1.69 4.48
N ASP A 354 25.03 0.42 4.11
CA ASP A 354 24.18 0.00 2.99
C ASP A 354 22.69 0.08 3.36
N SER A 355 22.33 -0.23 4.61
CA SER A 355 20.95 -0.08 5.08
C SER A 355 20.52 1.38 5.21
N PHE A 356 21.41 2.26 5.66
CA PHE A 356 21.19 3.71 5.65
C PHE A 356 20.96 4.24 4.23
N ILE A 357 21.73 3.78 3.25
CA ILE A 357 21.57 4.19 1.84
C ILE A 357 20.24 3.68 1.27
N ASN A 358 19.87 2.42 1.53
CA ASN A 358 18.60 1.88 1.06
C ASN A 358 17.42 2.63 1.66
N TRP A 359 17.41 2.85 2.98
CA TRP A 359 16.37 3.60 3.67
C TRP A 359 16.28 5.05 3.17
N PHE A 360 17.44 5.71 2.97
CA PHE A 360 17.52 7.05 2.40
C PHE A 360 16.86 7.12 1.03
N LEU A 361 17.22 6.21 0.11
CA LEU A 361 16.73 6.28 -1.28
C LEU A 361 15.22 6.12 -1.37
N VAL A 362 14.61 5.23 -0.56
CA VAL A 362 13.15 5.08 -0.53
C VAL A 362 12.50 6.37 -0.01
N ASN A 363 12.94 6.86 1.15
CA ASN A 363 12.33 8.05 1.77
C ASN A 363 12.58 9.34 0.98
N GLU A 364 13.74 9.48 0.34
CA GLU A 364 14.04 10.63 -0.51
C GLU A 364 13.31 10.54 -1.85
N LEU A 365 13.15 9.34 -2.45
CA LEU A 365 12.35 9.17 -3.67
C LEU A 365 10.90 9.59 -3.45
N PHE A 366 10.29 9.20 -2.34
CA PHE A 366 8.93 9.61 -2.02
C PHE A 366 8.88 10.97 -1.32
N LYS A 367 10.03 11.56 -0.98
CA LYS A 367 10.13 12.78 -0.18
C LYS A 367 9.22 12.71 1.05
N ASN A 368 9.30 11.59 1.77
CA ASN A 368 8.40 11.26 2.86
C ASN A 368 8.47 12.34 3.96
N GLN A 369 7.33 13.00 4.21
CA GLN A 369 7.23 14.14 5.12
C GLN A 369 7.85 13.85 6.49
N ASP A 370 7.58 12.68 7.07
CA ASP A 370 8.00 12.36 8.44
C ASP A 370 9.47 11.92 8.54
N ALA A 371 10.09 11.58 7.41
CA ALA A 371 11.41 10.96 7.34
C ALA A 371 12.60 11.94 7.40
N ALA A 372 12.36 13.25 7.53
CA ALA A 372 13.44 14.22 7.67
C ALA A 372 14.04 14.24 9.09
N ASN A 373 13.18 14.30 10.12
CA ASN A 373 13.56 14.36 11.54
C ASN A 373 12.34 14.23 12.49
N PHE A 374 11.27 13.53 12.09
CA PHE A 374 10.01 13.52 12.84
C PHE A 374 9.68 12.19 13.52
N SER A 375 9.17 11.20 12.78
CA SER A 375 8.71 9.91 13.30
C SER A 375 8.74 8.85 12.20
N SER A 376 8.38 7.59 12.50
CA SER A 376 8.37 6.50 11.52
C SER A 376 9.78 6.20 10.93
N MET A 377 10.82 6.70 11.59
CA MET A 377 12.23 6.49 11.27
C MET A 377 12.81 5.40 12.17
N PHE A 378 12.74 4.15 11.71
CA PHE A 378 13.18 2.99 12.49
C PHE A 378 14.68 2.70 12.33
N TYR A 379 15.28 2.24 13.42
CA TYR A 379 16.65 1.74 13.46
C TYR A 379 16.69 0.43 14.23
N TYR A 380 17.66 -0.42 13.89
CA TYR A 380 17.84 -1.69 14.58
C TYR A 380 19.31 -1.88 14.96
N LYS A 381 19.55 -2.55 16.09
CA LYS A 381 20.89 -2.89 16.56
C LYS A 381 20.93 -4.35 16.95
N ASP A 382 21.48 -5.19 16.07
CA ASP A 382 21.68 -6.61 16.37
C ASP A 382 22.93 -6.84 17.24
N ARG A 383 22.96 -7.98 17.92
CA ARG A 383 24.02 -8.36 18.86
C ARG A 383 25.36 -8.44 18.15
N GLY A 384 26.35 -7.68 18.62
CA GLY A 384 27.66 -7.53 17.95
C GLY A 384 27.62 -6.83 16.58
N GLY A 385 26.45 -6.49 16.05
CA GLY A 385 26.28 -5.82 14.75
C GLY A 385 26.46 -4.31 14.82
N LYS A 386 26.33 -3.64 13.67
CA LYS A 386 26.28 -2.17 13.58
C LYS A 386 24.83 -1.68 13.64
N LEU A 387 24.62 -0.40 13.91
CA LEU A 387 23.29 0.22 13.79
C LEU A 387 22.85 0.18 12.33
N GLY A 388 21.72 -0.44 12.04
CA GLY A 388 21.06 -0.35 10.75
C GLY A 388 19.86 0.56 10.80
N MET A 389 19.41 1.01 9.62
CA MET A 389 18.23 1.83 9.46
C MET A 389 17.19 1.06 8.65
N GLY A 390 15.95 1.04 9.15
CA GLY A 390 14.89 0.24 8.58
C GLY A 390 13.99 -0.41 9.65
N PRO A 391 12.79 -0.85 9.25
CA PRO A 391 12.27 -0.76 7.88
C PRO A 391 11.85 0.65 7.47
N ALA A 392 11.68 0.86 6.16
CA ALA A 392 10.93 2.01 5.66
C ALA A 392 9.46 1.87 6.07
N TRP A 393 8.81 2.98 6.47
CA TRP A 393 7.46 2.95 7.03
C TRP A 393 6.75 4.31 6.83
N ASP A 394 5.41 4.29 6.75
CA ASP A 394 4.52 5.46 6.77
C ASP A 394 4.71 6.46 5.61
N PHE A 395 4.19 6.11 4.43
CA PHE A 395 4.32 6.89 3.19
C PHE A 395 3.01 7.51 2.71
N ASP A 396 1.96 7.54 3.53
CA ASP A 396 0.70 8.19 3.18
C ASP A 396 0.87 9.69 2.94
N LEU A 397 1.80 10.34 3.66
CA LEU A 397 2.22 11.74 3.45
C LEU A 397 3.35 11.91 2.42
N GLY A 398 3.72 10.83 1.73
CA GLY A 398 4.74 10.84 0.68
C GLY A 398 4.19 11.22 -0.69
N ALA A 399 5.13 11.39 -1.62
CA ALA A 399 4.89 11.69 -3.03
C ALA A 399 3.95 12.88 -3.26
N GLY A 400 4.25 13.98 -2.56
CA GLY A 400 3.50 15.22 -2.67
C GLY A 400 2.14 15.22 -1.97
N ASN A 401 1.79 14.22 -1.16
CA ASN A 401 0.50 14.16 -0.46
C ASN A 401 0.50 14.94 0.87
N VAL A 402 0.96 16.18 0.82
CA VAL A 402 1.07 17.08 1.97
C VAL A 402 0.97 18.52 1.49
N ASP A 403 0.30 19.38 2.26
CA ASP A 403 0.00 20.78 1.89
C ASP A 403 0.66 21.82 2.82
N TYR A 404 1.39 21.37 3.84
CA TYR A 404 2.00 22.23 4.87
C TYR A 404 3.54 22.23 4.84
N SER A 405 4.17 21.62 3.84
CA SER A 405 5.63 21.57 3.73
C SER A 405 6.12 21.52 2.28
N ASP A 406 7.43 21.72 2.09
CA ASP A 406 8.06 21.58 0.77
C ASP A 406 8.07 20.14 0.25
N ALA A 407 7.76 19.13 1.06
CA ALA A 407 7.56 17.75 0.58
C ALA A 407 6.41 17.64 -0.43
N THR A 408 5.55 18.66 -0.52
CA THR A 408 4.55 18.81 -1.59
C THR A 408 5.19 18.88 -3.00
N LYS A 409 6.40 19.45 -3.12
CA LYS A 409 7.10 19.68 -4.40
C LYS A 409 8.01 18.49 -4.77
N PRO A 410 8.11 18.13 -6.06
CA PRO A 410 8.98 17.04 -6.52
C PRO A 410 10.47 17.41 -6.54
N ASP A 411 10.82 18.69 -6.55
CA ASP A 411 12.22 19.16 -6.50
C ASP A 411 12.69 19.43 -5.06
N GLY A 412 14.00 19.55 -4.86
CA GLY A 412 14.61 19.85 -3.57
C GLY A 412 14.85 18.61 -2.70
N TRP A 413 15.89 18.69 -1.88
CA TRP A 413 16.26 17.66 -0.91
C TRP A 413 15.32 17.68 0.31
N TRP A 414 15.07 16.52 0.92
CA TRP A 414 14.27 16.43 2.14
C TRP A 414 14.95 15.63 3.25
N VAL A 415 15.16 14.32 3.03
CA VAL A 415 15.89 13.44 3.94
C VAL A 415 17.38 13.81 3.94
N ARG A 416 17.93 14.19 2.77
CA ARG A 416 19.35 14.59 2.65
C ARG A 416 19.68 15.81 3.51
N THR A 417 18.73 16.70 3.76
CA THR A 417 18.91 17.85 4.66
C THR A 417 18.72 17.50 6.14
N GLY A 418 18.33 16.25 6.45
CA GLY A 418 18.17 15.76 7.81
C GLY A 418 19.50 15.72 8.59
N PRO A 419 19.43 15.68 9.93
CA PRO A 419 20.58 15.91 10.82
C PRO A 419 21.79 15.03 10.53
N TRP A 420 21.59 13.72 10.34
CA TRP A 420 22.67 12.78 10.07
C TRP A 420 23.05 12.74 8.58
N PHE A 421 22.06 12.68 7.68
CA PHE A 421 22.32 12.55 6.25
C PHE A 421 23.04 13.75 5.66
N ASN A 422 22.74 14.98 6.10
CA ASN A 422 23.46 16.18 5.64
C ASN A 422 24.97 16.02 5.85
N ARG A 423 25.38 15.44 6.98
CA ARG A 423 26.78 15.17 7.28
C ARG A 423 27.34 13.96 6.52
N LEU A 424 26.59 12.86 6.42
CA LEU A 424 27.01 11.67 5.66
C LEU A 424 27.29 12.00 4.18
N PHE A 425 26.48 12.85 3.55
CA PHE A 425 26.67 13.27 2.16
C PHE A 425 27.89 14.17 1.92
N GLN A 426 28.59 14.61 2.98
CA GLN A 426 29.88 15.30 2.86
C GLN A 426 31.05 14.31 2.71
N ASP A 427 30.84 13.02 2.99
CA ASP A 427 31.78 11.98 2.58
C ASP A 427 31.54 11.60 1.11
N ALA A 428 32.57 11.79 0.29
CA ALA A 428 32.54 11.44 -1.12
C ALA A 428 32.31 9.94 -1.36
N ALA A 429 32.78 9.07 -0.46
CA ALA A 429 32.56 7.63 -0.58
C ALA A 429 31.10 7.25 -0.30
N PHE A 430 30.47 7.84 0.73
CA PHE A 430 29.03 7.71 0.96
C PHE A 430 28.21 8.18 -0.24
N ALA A 431 28.47 9.39 -0.75
CA ALA A 431 27.76 9.97 -1.88
C ALA A 431 27.91 9.09 -3.15
N ALA A 432 29.11 8.56 -3.41
CA ALA A 432 29.35 7.65 -4.53
C ALA A 432 28.54 6.34 -4.40
N LYS A 433 28.43 5.77 -3.18
CA LYS A 433 27.61 4.58 -2.93
C LYS A 433 26.11 4.86 -3.13
N VAL A 434 25.61 6.02 -2.67
CA VAL A 434 24.23 6.45 -2.93
C VAL A 434 23.98 6.54 -4.42
N LYS A 435 24.88 7.19 -5.18
CA LYS A 435 24.76 7.32 -6.64
C LYS A 435 24.75 5.96 -7.33
N ALA A 436 25.64 5.05 -6.95
CA ALA A 436 25.66 3.69 -7.50
C ALA A 436 24.34 2.95 -7.20
N ARG A 437 23.82 3.07 -5.97
CA ARG A 437 22.56 2.44 -5.59
C ARG A 437 21.34 3.06 -6.29
N TRP A 438 21.36 4.38 -6.52
CA TRP A 438 20.37 5.06 -7.34
C TRP A 438 20.37 4.57 -8.79
N GLN A 439 21.54 4.35 -9.41
CA GLN A 439 21.60 3.80 -10.78
C GLN A 439 20.98 2.40 -10.87
N PHE A 440 21.20 1.55 -9.86
CA PHE A 440 20.52 0.26 -9.77
C PHE A 440 19.00 0.42 -9.67
N LEU A 441 18.52 1.33 -8.82
CA LEU A 441 17.09 1.62 -8.68
C LEU A 441 16.50 2.16 -9.99
N LYS A 442 17.17 3.10 -10.66
CA LYS A 442 16.76 3.67 -11.95
C LYS A 442 16.63 2.59 -13.03
N ALA A 443 17.57 1.65 -13.10
CA ALA A 443 17.56 0.60 -14.11
C ALA A 443 16.48 -0.47 -13.85
N ASN A 444 16.16 -0.77 -12.58
CA ASN A 444 15.32 -1.91 -12.22
C ASN A 444 14.05 -1.51 -11.45
N GLY A 445 14.22 -0.80 -10.33
CA GLY A 445 13.14 -0.46 -9.42
C GLY A 445 12.19 0.62 -9.94
N ILE A 446 12.67 1.66 -10.62
CA ILE A 446 11.83 2.74 -11.15
C ILE A 446 10.87 2.25 -12.26
N PRO A 447 11.31 1.49 -13.29
CA PRO A 447 10.39 0.90 -14.25
C PRO A 447 9.38 -0.05 -13.59
N ALA A 448 9.83 -0.85 -12.62
CA ALA A 448 8.96 -1.74 -11.86
C ALA A 448 7.92 -0.97 -11.03
N MET A 449 8.30 0.17 -10.43
CA MET A 449 7.39 1.05 -9.68
C MET A 449 6.26 1.58 -10.56
N TYR A 450 6.56 2.13 -11.75
CA TYR A 450 5.51 2.62 -12.65
C TYR A 450 4.58 1.53 -13.14
N LYS A 451 5.15 0.37 -13.50
CA LYS A 451 4.35 -0.81 -13.86
C LYS A 451 3.45 -1.23 -12.70
N ASN A 452 3.97 -1.24 -11.47
CA ASN A 452 3.21 -1.60 -10.28
C ASN A 452 2.07 -0.61 -10.00
N ILE A 453 2.28 0.70 -10.22
CA ILE A 453 1.19 1.69 -10.10
C ILE A 453 0.05 1.37 -11.07
N ASP A 454 0.36 1.11 -12.35
CA ASP A 454 -0.65 0.80 -13.37
C ASP A 454 -1.40 -0.50 -13.06
N GLN A 455 -0.67 -1.53 -12.63
CA GLN A 455 -1.25 -2.81 -12.23
C GLN A 455 -2.12 -2.66 -10.98
N THR A 456 -1.69 -1.86 -10.00
CA THR A 456 -2.41 -1.62 -8.76
C THR A 456 -3.69 -0.81 -9.00
N GLN A 457 -3.65 0.20 -9.88
CA GLN A 457 -4.86 0.93 -10.27
C GLN A 457 -5.89 -0.01 -10.90
N ALA A 458 -5.48 -0.87 -11.84
CA ALA A 458 -6.36 -1.85 -12.44
C ALA A 458 -6.92 -2.83 -11.40
N TYR A 459 -6.06 -3.33 -10.52
CA TYR A 459 -6.43 -4.27 -9.45
C TYR A 459 -7.40 -3.67 -8.43
N LEU A 460 -7.24 -2.39 -8.09
CA LEU A 460 -8.07 -1.69 -7.12
C LEU A 460 -9.27 -0.98 -7.73
N THR A 461 -9.51 -1.00 -9.04
CA THR A 461 -10.58 -0.19 -9.66
C THR A 461 -11.96 -0.45 -9.03
N LEU A 462 -12.34 -1.73 -8.84
CA LEU A 462 -13.61 -2.08 -8.17
C LEU A 462 -13.56 -1.75 -6.67
N SER A 463 -12.45 -2.03 -6.00
CA SER A 463 -12.28 -1.75 -4.57
C SER A 463 -12.34 -0.25 -4.25
N ALA A 464 -11.71 0.58 -5.07
CA ALA A 464 -11.75 2.03 -4.96
C ALA A 464 -13.17 2.55 -5.16
N HIS A 465 -13.92 2.01 -6.13
CA HIS A 465 -15.33 2.36 -6.33
C HIS A 465 -16.16 2.10 -5.06
N GLU A 466 -16.07 0.90 -4.48
CA GLU A 466 -16.82 0.54 -3.26
C GLU A 466 -16.35 1.35 -2.04
N ASN A 467 -15.04 1.54 -1.90
CA ASN A 467 -14.45 2.33 -0.82
C ASN A 467 -14.90 3.79 -0.88
N PHE A 468 -14.87 4.43 -2.05
CA PHE A 468 -15.27 5.84 -2.17
C PHE A 468 -16.78 6.05 -2.24
N SER A 469 -17.55 5.00 -2.53
CA SER A 469 -19.01 5.00 -2.29
C SER A 469 -19.33 5.02 -0.80
N THR A 470 -18.52 4.33 0.02
CA THR A 470 -18.62 4.34 1.49
C THR A 470 -18.03 5.62 2.11
N TRP A 471 -16.88 6.05 1.60
CA TRP A 471 -16.10 7.18 2.07
C TRP A 471 -15.96 8.20 0.95
N ASN A 472 -17.01 9.00 0.73
CA ASN A 472 -17.06 9.93 -0.41
C ASN A 472 -16.15 11.14 -0.22
N ILE A 473 -14.87 10.97 -0.57
CA ILE A 473 -13.84 12.00 -0.39
C ILE A 473 -13.13 12.44 -1.66
N LEU A 474 -13.44 11.85 -2.82
CA LEU A 474 -12.70 12.14 -4.06
C LEU A 474 -12.83 13.60 -4.52
N ASP A 475 -13.98 14.22 -4.25
CA ASP A 475 -14.29 15.62 -4.58
C ASP A 475 -14.14 16.57 -3.38
N THR A 476 -13.61 16.10 -2.25
CA THR A 476 -13.46 16.93 -1.05
C THR A 476 -12.03 17.02 -0.59
N TYR A 477 -11.70 18.17 0.00
CA TYR A 477 -10.45 18.31 0.73
C TYR A 477 -10.48 17.43 1.97
N VAL A 478 -9.44 16.61 2.11
CA VAL A 478 -9.14 15.82 3.30
C VAL A 478 -7.71 16.15 3.66
N TRP A 479 -7.46 16.57 4.89
CA TRP A 479 -6.11 16.89 5.32
C TRP A 479 -5.19 15.68 5.15
N PRO A 480 -3.95 15.85 4.61
CA PRO A 480 -3.32 17.09 4.11
C PRO A 480 -3.22 17.14 2.58
N ASN A 481 -4.26 16.74 1.85
CA ASN A 481 -4.18 16.65 0.38
C ASN A 481 -4.04 18.05 -0.26
N PRO A 482 -2.95 18.33 -1.00
CA PRO A 482 -2.79 19.62 -1.66
C PRO A 482 -3.66 19.77 -2.92
N VAL A 483 -4.15 18.65 -3.46
CA VAL A 483 -4.99 18.59 -4.65
C VAL A 483 -6.18 17.66 -4.44
N VAL A 484 -7.27 17.97 -5.14
CA VAL A 484 -8.52 17.20 -5.14
C VAL A 484 -8.97 17.11 -6.60
N LEU A 485 -9.00 15.90 -7.16
CA LEU A 485 -9.15 15.70 -8.60
C LEU A 485 -10.46 15.03 -9.00
N GLY A 486 -11.26 14.62 -8.02
CA GLY A 486 -12.64 14.16 -8.20
C GLY A 486 -12.81 12.76 -8.77
N SER A 487 -11.72 12.04 -9.03
CA SER A 487 -11.81 10.64 -9.46
C SER A 487 -10.55 9.86 -9.14
N TYR A 488 -10.72 8.60 -8.79
CA TYR A 488 -9.61 7.70 -8.49
C TYR A 488 -8.54 7.64 -9.60
N PRO A 489 -8.87 7.51 -10.91
CA PRO A 489 -7.85 7.51 -11.96
C PRO A 489 -7.05 8.81 -12.05
N ARG A 490 -7.66 9.97 -11.77
CA ARG A 490 -6.93 11.26 -11.80
C ARG A 490 -5.98 11.38 -10.61
N GLU A 491 -6.38 10.91 -9.43
CA GLU A 491 -5.52 10.86 -8.24
C GLU A 491 -4.28 9.98 -8.48
N VAL A 492 -4.47 8.81 -9.11
CA VAL A 492 -3.34 7.94 -9.50
C VAL A 492 -2.45 8.58 -10.57
N ALA A 493 -3.06 9.22 -11.59
CA ALA A 493 -2.30 9.94 -12.62
C ALA A 493 -1.44 11.08 -12.03
N GLN A 494 -1.95 11.77 -11.01
CA GLN A 494 -1.20 12.80 -10.30
C GLN A 494 -0.03 12.22 -9.51
N LEU A 495 -0.21 11.11 -8.80
CA LEU A 495 0.89 10.39 -8.14
C LEU A 495 1.99 10.03 -9.15
N LYS A 496 1.62 9.46 -10.31
CA LYS A 496 2.59 9.13 -11.37
C LYS A 496 3.31 10.36 -11.91
N THR A 497 2.58 11.46 -12.10
CA THR A 497 3.15 12.73 -12.60
C THR A 497 4.17 13.29 -11.62
N TRP A 498 3.82 13.35 -10.33
CA TRP A 498 4.73 13.81 -9.29
C TRP A 498 5.99 12.95 -9.21
N LEU A 499 5.85 11.61 -9.20
CA LEU A 499 6.99 10.69 -9.16
C LEU A 499 7.88 10.81 -10.40
N THR A 500 7.30 11.06 -11.58
CA THR A 500 8.07 11.30 -12.83
C THR A 500 8.95 12.54 -12.71
N GLN A 501 8.40 13.64 -12.22
CA GLN A 501 9.15 14.87 -11.99
C GLN A 501 10.24 14.66 -10.92
N ARG A 502 9.91 13.93 -9.84
CA ARG A 502 10.83 13.62 -8.75
C ARG A 502 12.02 12.77 -9.19
N VAL A 503 11.76 11.71 -9.96
CA VAL A 503 12.81 10.84 -10.53
C VAL A 503 13.74 11.65 -11.43
N ALA A 504 13.20 12.48 -12.32
CA ALA A 504 14.01 13.33 -13.20
C ALA A 504 14.87 14.33 -12.41
N TRP A 505 14.33 14.89 -11.33
CA TRP A 505 15.08 15.78 -10.45
C TRP A 505 16.20 15.04 -9.72
N LEU A 506 15.93 13.88 -9.12
CA LEU A 506 16.95 13.08 -8.44
C LEU A 506 18.07 12.66 -9.41
N ASP A 507 17.72 12.25 -10.62
CA ASP A 507 18.69 11.84 -11.64
C ASP A 507 19.65 12.98 -12.03
N SER A 508 19.16 14.21 -12.03
CA SER A 508 19.95 15.40 -12.38
C SER A 508 20.81 15.93 -11.22
N ASN A 509 20.55 15.49 -9.98
CA ASN A 509 21.16 16.09 -8.78
C ASN A 509 21.94 15.08 -7.89
N LEU A 510 21.95 13.78 -8.22
CA LEU A 510 22.71 12.73 -7.52
C LEU A 510 24.12 12.42 -8.08
#